data_AF-A0A7S0GVI5-F1
#
_entry.id   AF-A0A7S0GVI5-F1
#
_cell.length_a   1.000
_cell.length_b   1.000
_cell.length_c   1.000
_cell.angle_alpha   90.00
_cell.angle_beta   90.00
_cell.angle_gamma   90.00
#
_symmetry.space_group_name_H-M   'P 1'
#
loop_
_entity.id
_entity.type
_entity.pdbx_description
1 polymer ?
#
loop_
_entity_poly.entity_id
_entity_poly.type
_entity_poly.pdbx_seq_one_letter_code
_entity_poly.pdbx_strand_id
1 'polypeptide(L)'
;SVKPDPMASISVFEGTTVAVQGIFYLFNALLNILYVPSKAFKTFNQPPPQSRKRVVVVGASFAGLWCQRNLCEEFDLTVVDYKKYFEYTPGILRVFVDLPHLRKITGPIPSSRSKFICGEALGIDPDDKLLRVKLENGKTRNVPFDFLLIGTGSTYSGSIRASKSESTLSSREATWERECKKLKEARSVLIIGGGPVGVELAGEILTR
;
A
#
# COMPACT_ATOMS: atom_id res chain seq x y z
N SER A 1 34.42 -12.32 -70.62
CA SER A 1 34.52 -11.90 -69.20
C SER A 1 33.23 -11.20 -68.84
N VAL A 2 32.29 -11.90 -68.20
CA VAL A 2 30.99 -11.38 -67.77
C VAL A 2 31.01 -11.31 -66.25
N LYS A 3 30.91 -10.11 -65.68
CA LYS A 3 30.79 -9.93 -64.23
C LYS A 3 29.37 -10.33 -63.77
N PRO A 4 29.20 -11.03 -62.65
CA PRO A 4 27.88 -11.31 -62.10
C PRO A 4 27.19 -10.02 -61.62
N ASP A 5 25.88 -9.95 -61.87
CA ASP A 5 24.99 -8.83 -61.59
C ASP A 5 24.70 -8.72 -60.07
N PRO A 6 25.04 -7.59 -59.41
CA PRO A 6 24.82 -7.41 -57.97
C PRO A 6 23.33 -7.38 -57.57
N MET A 7 22.40 -7.22 -58.52
CA MET A 7 20.96 -7.23 -58.23
C MET A 7 20.39 -8.64 -57.96
N ALA A 8 21.05 -9.70 -58.42
CA ALA A 8 20.58 -11.08 -58.20
C ALA A 8 20.77 -11.56 -56.75
N SER A 9 21.74 -11.00 -56.01
CA SER A 9 21.98 -11.34 -54.60
C SER A 9 21.02 -10.65 -53.62
N ILE A 10 20.42 -9.53 -54.01
CA ILE A 10 19.52 -8.75 -53.14
C ILE A 10 18.11 -9.37 -53.09
N SER A 11 17.61 -9.88 -54.22
CA SER A 11 16.28 -10.52 -54.31
C SER A 11 16.17 -11.83 -53.53
N VAL A 12 17.27 -12.60 -53.42
CA VAL A 12 17.33 -13.84 -52.61
C VAL A 12 17.28 -13.53 -51.10
N PHE A 13 17.86 -12.39 -50.68
CA PHE A 13 17.89 -11.96 -49.28
C PHE A 13 16.53 -11.41 -48.80
N GLU A 14 15.79 -10.72 -49.68
CA GLU A 14 14.42 -10.27 -49.37
C GLU A 14 13.45 -11.45 -49.26
N GLY A 15 13.47 -12.40 -50.20
CA GLY A 15 12.57 -13.56 -50.19
C GLY A 15 12.73 -14.47 -48.97
N THR A 16 13.95 -14.62 -48.46
CA THR A 16 14.22 -15.41 -47.24
C THR A 16 13.75 -14.68 -45.97
N THR A 17 13.82 -13.35 -45.93
CA THR A 17 13.33 -12.54 -44.80
C THR A 17 11.81 -12.60 -44.66
N VAL A 18 11.06 -12.53 -45.78
CA VAL A 18 9.59 -12.64 -45.76
C VAL A 18 9.12 -14.02 -45.32
N ALA A 19 9.82 -15.09 -45.75
CA ALA A 19 9.51 -16.46 -45.35
C ALA A 19 9.71 -16.70 -43.84
N VAL A 20 10.80 -16.16 -43.27
CA VAL A 20 11.09 -16.28 -41.83
C VAL A 20 10.06 -15.51 -41.00
N GLN A 21 9.65 -14.31 -41.43
CA GLN A 21 8.57 -13.57 -40.78
C GLN A 21 7.24 -14.31 -40.84
N GLY A 22 6.89 -14.90 -41.99
CA GLY A 22 5.68 -15.71 -42.14
C GLY A 22 5.64 -16.89 -41.18
N ILE A 23 6.76 -17.61 -41.04
CA ILE A 23 6.91 -18.73 -40.08
C ILE A 23 6.77 -18.23 -38.63
N PHE A 24 7.36 -17.08 -38.29
CA PHE A 24 7.26 -16.50 -36.95
C PHE A 24 5.82 -16.08 -36.58
N TYR A 25 5.07 -15.50 -37.53
CA TYR A 25 3.66 -15.16 -37.32
C TYR A 25 2.78 -16.40 -37.19
N LEU A 26 2.99 -17.42 -38.02
CA LEU A 26 2.29 -18.70 -37.91
C LEU A 26 2.59 -19.40 -36.58
N PHE A 27 3.85 -19.39 -36.12
CA PHE A 27 4.24 -19.97 -34.85
C PHE A 27 3.61 -19.22 -33.66
N ASN A 28 3.60 -17.88 -33.68
CA ASN A 28 2.92 -17.09 -32.64
C ASN A 28 1.40 -17.24 -32.66
N ALA A 29 0.78 -17.38 -33.84
CA ALA A 29 -0.64 -17.68 -33.96
C ALA A 29 -0.96 -19.06 -33.39
N LEU A 30 -0.14 -20.08 -33.67
CA LEU A 30 -0.26 -21.42 -33.11
C LEU A 30 -0.07 -21.42 -31.59
N LEU A 31 0.94 -20.70 -31.09
CA LEU A 31 1.16 -20.53 -29.65
C LEU A 31 -0.03 -19.86 -28.98
N ASN A 32 -0.64 -18.83 -29.59
CA ASN A 32 -1.86 -18.23 -29.04
C ASN A 32 -3.04 -19.20 -29.08
N ILE A 33 -3.24 -19.96 -30.16
CA ILE A 33 -4.30 -20.97 -30.26
C ILE A 33 -4.12 -22.12 -29.28
N LEU A 34 -2.89 -22.46 -28.89
CA LEU A 34 -2.59 -23.52 -27.91
C LEU A 34 -2.52 -22.98 -26.46
N TYR A 35 -2.13 -21.72 -26.26
CA TYR A 35 -1.99 -21.10 -24.94
C TYR A 35 -3.29 -20.49 -24.42
N VAL A 36 -4.13 -19.90 -25.29
CA VAL A 36 -5.45 -19.38 -24.93
C VAL A 36 -6.41 -20.46 -24.40
N PRO A 37 -6.50 -21.68 -24.95
CA PRO A 37 -7.34 -22.72 -24.39
C PRO A 37 -6.85 -23.19 -23.02
N SER A 38 -5.58 -23.02 -22.65
CA SER A 38 -5.13 -23.36 -21.28
C SER A 38 -5.76 -22.48 -20.20
N LYS A 39 -6.04 -21.20 -20.51
CA LYS A 39 -6.79 -20.29 -19.62
C LYS A 39 -8.29 -20.55 -19.71
N ALA A 40 -8.83 -20.73 -20.91
CA ALA A 40 -10.26 -20.98 -21.11
C ALA A 40 -10.72 -22.34 -20.54
N PHE A 41 -9.88 -23.37 -20.62
CA PHE A 41 -10.12 -24.71 -20.06
C PHE A 41 -10.02 -24.71 -18.54
N LYS A 42 -9.12 -23.90 -17.96
CA LYS A 42 -9.11 -23.66 -16.51
C LYS A 42 -10.40 -23.00 -16.02
N THR A 43 -11.06 -22.17 -16.84
CA THR A 43 -12.33 -21.52 -16.50
C THR A 43 -13.54 -22.48 -16.57
N PHE A 44 -13.50 -23.49 -17.45
CA PHE A 44 -14.64 -24.40 -17.69
C PHE A 44 -14.88 -25.41 -16.57
N ASN A 45 -13.86 -25.73 -15.76
CA ASN A 45 -13.94 -26.67 -14.63
C ASN A 45 -13.95 -25.99 -13.25
N GLN A 46 -14.14 -24.67 -13.18
CA GLN A 46 -14.32 -24.01 -11.89
C GLN A 46 -15.74 -24.31 -11.38
N PRO A 47 -15.91 -24.72 -10.10
CA PRO A 47 -17.22 -24.64 -9.47
C PRO A 47 -17.78 -23.21 -9.62
N PRO A 48 -19.11 -23.02 -9.58
CA PRO A 48 -19.72 -21.69 -9.72
C PRO A 48 -18.98 -20.69 -8.81
N PRO A 49 -18.69 -19.47 -9.28
CA PRO A 49 -17.77 -18.56 -8.61
C PRO A 49 -18.23 -18.37 -7.16
N GLN A 50 -17.48 -18.97 -6.25
CA GLN A 50 -17.72 -18.83 -4.83
C GLN A 50 -17.50 -17.35 -4.50
N SER A 51 -18.44 -16.74 -3.77
CA SER A 51 -18.28 -15.34 -3.37
C SER A 51 -16.92 -15.16 -2.70
N ARG A 52 -16.16 -14.15 -3.16
CA ARG A 52 -14.81 -13.88 -2.64
C ARG A 52 -14.91 -13.73 -1.12
N LYS A 53 -14.04 -14.44 -0.40
CA LYS A 53 -14.02 -14.37 1.07
C LYS A 53 -13.74 -12.93 1.52
N ARG A 54 -14.44 -12.50 2.56
CA ARG A 54 -14.33 -11.16 3.13
C ARG A 54 -13.14 -11.11 4.07
N VAL A 55 -12.20 -10.22 3.80
CA VAL A 55 -11.04 -10.00 4.65
C VAL A 55 -11.11 -8.58 5.19
N VAL A 56 -11.06 -8.44 6.51
CA VAL A 56 -10.96 -7.13 7.17
C VAL A 56 -9.55 -6.96 7.73
N VAL A 57 -8.91 -5.85 7.41
CA VAL A 57 -7.59 -5.47 7.91
C VAL A 57 -7.76 -4.26 8.82
N VAL A 58 -7.35 -4.36 10.08
CA VAL A 58 -7.36 -3.25 11.04
C VAL A 58 -5.96 -2.63 11.09
N GLY A 59 -5.86 -1.37 10.69
CA GLY A 59 -4.62 -0.62 10.55
C GLY A 59 -4.22 -0.45 9.08
N ALA A 60 -4.01 0.80 8.65
CA ALA A 60 -3.60 1.19 7.30
C ALA A 60 -2.16 1.73 7.30
N SER A 61 -1.27 1.06 8.04
CA SER A 61 0.18 1.31 8.04
C SER A 61 0.92 0.19 7.31
N PHE A 62 2.19 -0.04 7.61
CA PHE A 62 3.09 -0.98 6.92
C PHE A 62 2.44 -2.35 6.64
N ALA A 63 2.08 -3.08 7.70
CA ALA A 63 1.52 -4.43 7.57
C ALA A 63 0.17 -4.41 6.85
N GLY A 64 -0.70 -3.47 7.19
CA GLY A 64 -2.05 -3.43 6.62
C GLY A 64 -2.08 -3.08 5.14
N LEU A 65 -1.27 -2.11 4.70
CA LEU A 65 -1.15 -1.77 3.28
C LEU A 65 -0.37 -2.83 2.50
N TRP A 66 0.55 -3.55 3.15
CA TRP A 66 1.17 -4.72 2.56
C TRP A 66 0.14 -5.83 2.32
N CYS A 67 -0.71 -6.14 3.31
CA CYS A 67 -1.83 -7.07 3.13
C CYS A 67 -2.77 -6.58 2.02
N GLN A 68 -3.08 -5.28 2.00
CA GLN A 68 -3.93 -4.70 0.97
C GLN A 68 -3.39 -4.95 -0.44
N ARG A 69 -2.11 -4.69 -0.66
CA ARG A 69 -1.48 -4.85 -1.96
C ARG A 69 -1.45 -6.31 -2.44
N ASN A 70 -1.32 -7.27 -1.54
CA ASN A 70 -1.15 -8.68 -1.91
C ASN A 70 -2.46 -9.47 -1.90
N LEU A 71 -3.51 -9.01 -1.21
CA LEU A 71 -4.77 -9.76 -1.06
C LEU A 71 -5.94 -9.15 -1.85
N CYS A 72 -5.78 -7.97 -2.45
CA CYS A 72 -6.87 -7.25 -3.11
C CYS A 72 -7.44 -7.92 -4.36
N GLU A 73 -6.70 -8.83 -5.01
CA GLU A 73 -7.14 -9.51 -6.23
C GLU A 73 -7.94 -10.80 -5.93
N GLU A 74 -7.70 -11.40 -4.76
CA GLU A 74 -8.30 -12.68 -4.37
C GLU A 74 -9.48 -12.51 -3.38
N PHE A 75 -9.45 -11.49 -2.51
CA PHE A 75 -10.42 -11.32 -1.41
C PHE A 75 -11.27 -10.06 -1.52
N ASP A 76 -12.50 -10.06 -1.00
CA ASP A 76 -13.27 -8.81 -0.79
C ASP A 76 -12.68 -8.09 0.42
N LEU A 77 -11.77 -7.16 0.16
CA LEU A 77 -10.94 -6.56 1.17
C LEU A 77 -11.54 -5.25 1.70
N THR A 78 -11.58 -5.12 3.02
CA THR A 78 -11.90 -3.87 3.72
C THR A 78 -10.76 -3.51 4.66
N VAL A 79 -10.19 -2.32 4.50
CA VAL A 79 -9.20 -1.76 5.42
C VAL A 79 -9.89 -0.77 6.36
N VAL A 80 -9.61 -0.87 7.66
CA VAL A 80 -10.15 0.01 8.70
C VAL A 80 -9.00 0.70 9.42
N ASP A 81 -8.97 2.02 9.44
CA ASP A 81 -8.04 2.81 10.27
C ASP A 81 -8.72 4.10 10.71
N TYR A 82 -8.33 4.64 11.86
CA TYR A 82 -8.85 5.93 12.34
C TYR A 82 -8.21 7.11 11.58
N LYS A 83 -7.11 6.89 10.84
CA LYS A 83 -6.42 7.88 10.00
C LYS A 83 -6.78 7.71 8.54
N LYS A 84 -6.99 8.83 7.85
CA LYS A 84 -7.19 8.91 6.39
C LYS A 84 -5.87 8.94 5.60
N TYR A 85 -4.75 8.79 6.28
CA TYR A 85 -3.41 8.91 5.71
C TYR A 85 -2.48 7.85 6.27
N PHE A 86 -1.49 7.49 5.45
CA PHE A 86 -0.32 6.76 5.86
C PHE A 86 0.71 7.73 6.45
N GLU A 87 1.40 7.30 7.50
CA GLU A 87 2.53 8.00 8.12
C GLU A 87 3.70 7.03 8.21
N TYR A 88 4.83 7.37 7.60
CA TYR A 88 6.09 6.65 7.73
C TYR A 88 6.70 6.98 9.10
N THR A 89 6.25 6.26 10.11
CA THR A 89 6.61 6.49 11.51
C THR A 89 8.12 6.46 11.81
N PRO A 90 9.00 5.70 11.11
CA PRO A 90 10.43 5.77 11.39
C PRO A 90 11.02 7.17 11.12
N GLY A 91 10.57 7.86 10.07
CA GLY A 91 11.09 9.19 9.72
C GLY A 91 10.45 10.36 10.47
N ILE A 92 9.57 10.09 11.45
CA ILE A 92 8.75 11.12 12.08
C ILE A 92 9.55 12.07 12.99
N LEU A 93 10.69 11.62 13.52
CA LEU A 93 11.47 12.38 14.50
C LEU A 93 12.06 13.66 13.90
N ARG A 94 12.39 13.65 12.60
CA ARG A 94 12.84 14.84 11.88
C ARG A 94 11.81 15.97 11.88
N VAL A 95 10.52 15.65 12.00
CA VAL A 95 9.46 16.66 12.02
C VAL A 95 9.60 17.61 13.22
N PHE A 96 10.24 17.19 14.32
CA PHE A 96 10.53 18.07 15.45
C PHE A 96 11.33 19.33 15.03
N VAL A 97 12.23 19.20 14.05
CA VAL A 97 13.12 20.28 13.59
C VAL A 97 12.81 20.80 12.19
N ASP A 98 12.09 20.03 11.37
CA ASP A 98 11.74 20.34 9.98
C ASP A 98 10.25 19.99 9.73
N LEU A 99 9.33 20.90 10.10
CA LEU A 99 7.88 20.68 9.94
C LEU A 99 7.47 20.31 8.49
N PRO A 100 7.98 20.97 7.43
CA PRO A 100 7.70 20.56 6.06
C PRO A 100 8.03 19.10 5.73
N HIS A 101 8.92 18.45 6.49
CA HIS A 101 9.25 17.03 6.33
C HIS A 101 8.02 16.13 6.47
N LEU A 102 7.01 16.52 7.26
CA LEU A 102 5.78 15.75 7.46
C LEU A 102 5.12 15.37 6.12
N ARG A 103 5.14 16.27 5.13
CA ARG A 103 4.56 16.03 3.80
C ARG A 103 5.34 15.02 2.96
N LYS A 104 6.62 14.78 3.29
CA LYS A 104 7.48 13.81 2.60
C LYS A 104 7.27 12.39 3.11
N ILE A 105 6.84 12.26 4.37
CA ILE A 105 6.66 10.97 5.06
C ILE A 105 5.19 10.58 5.22
N THR A 106 4.27 11.35 4.64
CA THR A 106 2.83 11.07 4.68
C THR A 106 2.25 10.94 3.29
N GLY A 107 1.14 10.20 3.17
CA GLY A 107 0.47 9.99 1.90
C GLY A 107 -0.97 9.50 2.06
N PRO A 108 -1.80 9.60 1.00
CA PRO A 108 -3.16 9.09 1.04
C PRO A 108 -3.19 7.57 1.15
N ILE A 109 -4.20 7.03 1.83
CA ILE A 109 -4.47 5.58 1.80
C ILE A 109 -5.00 5.20 0.41
N PRO A 110 -4.41 4.21 -0.29
CA PRO A 110 -4.89 3.79 -1.61
C PRO A 110 -6.33 3.25 -1.54
N SER A 111 -7.25 3.88 -2.28
CA SER A 111 -8.68 3.53 -2.29
C SER A 111 -9.09 2.61 -3.44
N SER A 112 -8.27 2.46 -4.47
CA SER A 112 -8.59 1.65 -5.66
C SER A 112 -8.45 0.14 -5.45
N ARG A 113 -7.76 -0.28 -4.38
CA ARG A 113 -7.43 -1.70 -4.12
C ARG A 113 -8.34 -2.36 -3.08
N SER A 114 -9.11 -1.59 -2.31
CA SER A 114 -9.99 -2.14 -1.28
C SER A 114 -11.05 -1.13 -0.89
N LYS A 115 -12.09 -1.60 -0.20
CA LYS A 115 -12.93 -0.70 0.60
C LYS A 115 -12.06 -0.12 1.72
N PHE A 116 -12.30 1.15 2.05
CA PHE A 116 -11.67 1.80 3.19
C PHE A 116 -12.75 2.36 4.11
N ILE A 117 -12.62 2.09 5.41
CA ILE A 117 -13.49 2.63 6.45
C ILE A 117 -12.62 3.46 7.39
N CYS A 118 -12.86 4.78 7.40
CA CYS A 118 -12.27 5.66 8.41
C CYS A 118 -13.03 5.49 9.73
N GLY A 119 -12.39 4.88 10.71
CA GLY A 119 -12.99 4.62 12.01
C GLY A 119 -12.10 3.86 12.98
N GLU A 120 -12.48 3.88 14.25
CA GLU A 120 -11.78 3.20 15.32
C GLU A 120 -12.36 1.80 15.53
N ALA A 121 -11.53 0.76 15.44
CA ALA A 121 -11.92 -0.58 15.86
C ALA A 121 -12.10 -0.63 17.39
N LEU A 122 -13.32 -0.94 17.84
CA LEU A 122 -13.68 -0.99 19.26
C LEU A 122 -13.58 -2.39 19.85
N GLY A 123 -13.80 -3.42 19.04
CA GLY A 123 -13.82 -4.79 19.50
C GLY A 123 -14.31 -5.76 18.43
N ILE A 124 -14.16 -7.04 18.74
CA ILE A 124 -14.47 -8.14 17.83
C ILE A 124 -15.56 -8.99 18.49
N ASP A 125 -16.54 -9.38 17.69
CA ASP A 125 -17.49 -10.43 18.02
C ASP A 125 -17.06 -11.69 17.25
N PRO A 126 -16.45 -12.68 17.91
CA PRO A 126 -15.90 -13.85 17.23
C PRO A 126 -16.98 -14.83 16.79
N ASP A 127 -18.11 -14.90 17.50
CA ASP A 127 -19.19 -15.85 17.23
C ASP A 127 -19.91 -15.45 15.93
N ASP A 128 -20.24 -14.17 15.80
CA ASP A 128 -20.88 -13.61 14.61
C ASP A 128 -19.88 -13.16 13.52
N LYS A 129 -18.57 -13.23 13.82
CA LYS A 129 -17.48 -12.73 12.97
C LYS A 129 -17.68 -11.27 12.54
N LEU A 130 -17.92 -10.40 13.52
CA LEU A 130 -18.15 -8.97 13.32
C LEU A 130 -17.06 -8.14 13.97
N LEU A 131 -16.51 -7.17 13.22
CA LEU A 131 -15.70 -6.10 13.79
C LEU A 131 -16.60 -4.90 14.11
N ARG A 132 -16.59 -4.44 15.36
CA ARG A 132 -17.28 -3.19 15.75
C ARG A 132 -16.37 -1.99 15.50
N VAL A 133 -16.82 -1.05 14.68
CA VAL A 133 -16.07 0.15 14.30
C VAL A 133 -16.85 1.40 14.69
N LYS A 134 -16.23 2.31 15.44
CA LYS A 134 -16.74 3.66 15.68
C LYS A 134 -16.38 4.55 14.51
N LEU A 135 -17.39 5.06 13.80
CA LEU A 135 -17.22 5.97 12.68
C LEU A 135 -16.99 7.41 13.15
N GLU A 136 -16.53 8.27 12.25
CA GLU A 136 -16.29 9.70 12.54
C GLU A 136 -17.54 10.44 13.03
N ASN A 137 -18.73 10.01 12.60
CA ASN A 137 -20.01 10.57 13.05
C ASN A 137 -20.47 10.05 14.43
N GLY A 138 -19.61 9.32 15.14
CA GLY A 138 -19.89 8.74 16.45
C GLY A 138 -20.73 7.46 16.43
N LYS A 139 -21.29 7.06 15.28
CA LYS A 139 -22.08 5.83 15.17
C LYS A 139 -21.17 4.60 15.16
N THR A 140 -21.69 3.50 15.68
CA THR A 140 -21.03 2.19 15.58
C THR A 140 -21.54 1.44 14.34
N ARG A 141 -20.62 0.81 13.62
CA ARG A 141 -20.89 -0.07 12.48
C ARG A 141 -20.30 -1.45 12.74
N ASN A 142 -21.09 -2.49 12.50
CA ASN A 142 -20.60 -3.86 12.47
C ASN A 142 -20.12 -4.19 11.05
N VAL A 143 -18.87 -4.64 10.94
CA VAL A 143 -18.22 -5.00 9.67
C VAL A 143 -17.99 -6.52 9.69
N PRO A 144 -18.72 -7.29 8.88
CA PRO A 144 -18.58 -8.74 8.89
C PRO A 144 -17.32 -9.18 8.15
N PHE A 145 -16.70 -10.25 8.62
CA PHE A 145 -15.49 -10.82 8.03
C PHE A 145 -15.53 -12.35 7.99
N ASP A 146 -14.74 -12.93 7.09
CA ASP A 146 -14.38 -14.34 7.16
C ASP A 146 -12.98 -14.51 7.75
N PHE A 147 -12.09 -13.54 7.49
CA PHE A 147 -10.78 -13.41 8.13
C PHE A 147 -10.55 -11.98 8.63
N LEU A 148 -9.95 -11.86 9.82
CA LEU A 148 -9.61 -10.58 10.43
C LEU A 148 -8.09 -10.51 10.66
N LEU A 149 -7.46 -9.51 10.07
CA LEU A 149 -6.02 -9.24 10.19
C LEU A 149 -5.83 -8.02 11.09
N ILE A 150 -5.12 -8.17 12.21
CA ILE A 150 -4.92 -7.10 13.19
C ILE A 150 -3.51 -6.53 13.04
N GLY A 151 -3.42 -5.30 12.54
CA GLY A 151 -2.20 -4.53 12.33
C GLY A 151 -2.26 -3.14 13.00
N THR A 152 -2.80 -3.07 14.21
CA THR A 152 -3.02 -1.80 14.94
C THR A 152 -1.72 -1.14 15.44
N GLY A 153 -0.60 -1.85 15.45
CA GLY A 153 0.67 -1.38 16.03
C GLY A 153 0.56 -1.12 17.55
N SER A 154 1.46 -0.29 18.10
CA SER A 154 1.56 0.05 19.53
C SER A 154 1.14 1.48 19.89
N THR A 155 0.75 1.70 21.14
CA THR A 155 0.56 3.05 21.68
C THR A 155 1.89 3.63 22.17
N TYR A 156 2.04 4.96 22.05
CA TYR A 156 3.17 5.71 22.56
C TYR A 156 2.66 6.87 23.41
N SER A 157 3.45 7.27 24.41
CA SER A 157 3.26 8.55 25.07
C SER A 157 3.79 9.68 24.18
N GLY A 158 3.01 10.75 24.04
CA GLY A 158 3.41 11.94 23.29
C GLY A 158 3.07 11.89 21.80
N SER A 159 3.71 12.78 21.03
CA SER A 159 3.28 13.17 19.69
C SER A 159 3.93 12.36 18.55
N ILE A 160 4.85 11.44 18.85
CA ILE A 160 5.55 10.60 17.84
C ILE A 160 4.56 9.80 17.00
N ARG A 161 3.47 9.30 17.60
CA ARG A 161 2.42 8.57 16.90
C ARG A 161 1.13 9.38 16.92
N ALA A 162 0.46 9.45 15.76
CA ALA A 162 -0.86 10.06 15.65
C ALA A 162 -1.89 9.39 16.58
N SER A 163 -2.55 10.23 17.37
CA SER A 163 -3.68 9.89 18.23
C SER A 163 -4.96 9.66 17.43
N LYS A 164 -5.98 9.10 18.10
CA LYS A 164 -7.29 8.80 17.49
C LYS A 164 -8.04 10.06 17.03
N SER A 165 -7.73 11.23 17.61
CA SER A 165 -8.26 12.53 17.20
C SER A 165 -7.57 13.12 15.97
N GLU A 166 -6.43 12.57 15.55
CA GLU A 166 -5.65 13.05 14.41
C GLU A 166 -5.98 12.26 13.13
N SER A 167 -7.27 12.18 12.79
CA SER A 167 -7.75 11.40 11.64
C SER A 167 -7.34 11.99 10.29
N THR A 168 -6.98 13.28 10.24
CA THR A 168 -6.59 14.03 9.04
C THR A 168 -5.15 14.53 9.10
N LEU A 169 -4.53 14.77 7.94
CA LEU A 169 -3.20 15.38 7.91
C LEU A 169 -3.18 16.78 8.54
N SER A 170 -4.25 17.56 8.42
CA SER A 170 -4.32 18.90 9.01
C SER A 170 -4.33 18.85 10.55
N SER A 171 -5.08 17.91 11.15
CA SER A 171 -5.05 17.74 12.61
C SER A 171 -3.68 17.24 13.10
N ARG A 172 -3.02 16.39 12.31
CA ARG A 172 -1.67 15.91 12.56
C ARG A 172 -0.61 17.02 12.45
N GLU A 173 -0.72 17.87 11.43
CA GLU A 173 0.16 19.03 11.21
C GLU A 173 0.05 20.03 12.37
N ALA A 174 -1.16 20.30 12.86
CA ALA A 174 -1.37 21.17 14.03
C ALA A 174 -0.69 20.64 15.31
N THR A 175 -0.61 19.32 15.49
CA THR A 175 0.17 18.73 16.59
C THR A 175 1.66 19.00 16.42
N TRP A 176 2.18 18.77 15.22
CA TRP A 176 3.60 18.99 14.95
C TRP A 176 4.00 20.47 15.03
N GLU A 177 3.15 21.40 14.59
CA GLU A 177 3.37 22.85 14.80
C GLU A 177 3.61 23.19 16.27
N ARG A 178 2.81 22.60 17.18
CA ARG A 178 2.97 22.80 18.63
C ARG A 178 4.26 22.19 19.16
N GLU A 179 4.62 20.98 18.73
CA GLU A 179 5.86 20.32 19.17
C GLU A 179 7.11 21.04 18.65
N CYS A 180 7.12 21.47 17.39
CA CYS A 180 8.20 22.26 16.81
C CYS A 180 8.38 23.59 17.56
N LYS A 181 7.28 24.28 17.85
CA LYS A 181 7.31 25.53 18.62
C LYS A 181 7.85 25.29 20.03
N LYS A 182 7.34 24.27 20.72
CA LYS A 182 7.79 23.87 22.06
C LYS A 182 9.29 23.57 22.10
N LEU A 183 9.80 22.83 21.11
CA LEU A 183 11.23 22.55 21.00
C LEU A 183 12.04 23.83 20.72
N LYS A 184 11.56 24.70 19.83
CA LYS A 184 12.24 25.97 19.48
C LYS A 184 12.35 26.94 20.67
N GLU A 185 11.37 26.94 21.57
CA GLU A 185 11.34 27.79 22.76
C GLU A 185 12.06 27.18 23.97
N ALA A 186 12.41 25.89 23.91
CA ALA A 186 13.06 25.19 25.00
C ALA A 186 14.52 25.65 25.17
N ARG A 187 14.90 25.95 26.42
CA ARG A 187 16.30 26.24 26.79
C ARG A 187 17.14 24.99 27.03
N SER A 188 16.48 23.89 27.37
CA SER A 188 17.09 22.59 27.61
C SER A 188 16.12 21.49 27.19
N VAL A 189 16.67 20.36 26.76
CA VAL A 189 15.90 19.17 26.34
C VAL A 189 16.41 17.96 27.12
N LEU A 190 15.49 17.21 27.72
CA LEU A 190 15.76 15.92 28.34
C LEU A 190 15.18 14.81 27.45
N ILE A 191 16.03 13.87 27.05
CA ILE A 191 15.63 12.68 26.29
C ILE A 191 15.66 11.48 27.24
N ILE A 192 14.49 10.87 27.45
CA ILE A 192 14.35 9.71 28.34
C ILE A 192 14.38 8.44 27.48
N GLY A 193 15.52 7.74 27.50
CA GLY A 193 15.75 6.48 26.82
C GLY A 193 16.81 6.57 25.72
N GLY A 194 17.87 5.76 25.84
CA GLY A 194 18.97 5.68 24.87
C GLY A 194 18.79 4.64 23.76
N GLY A 195 17.54 4.24 23.49
CA GLY A 195 17.23 3.36 22.36
C GLY A 195 17.27 4.11 21.02
N PRO A 196 17.06 3.41 19.88
CA PRO A 196 17.16 4.01 18.54
C PRO A 196 16.36 5.31 18.38
N VAL A 197 15.11 5.34 18.85
CA VAL A 197 14.23 6.53 18.80
C VAL A 197 14.83 7.70 19.57
N GLY A 198 15.39 7.47 20.76
CA GLY A 198 15.98 8.54 21.58
C GLY A 198 17.29 9.05 20.99
N VAL A 199 18.13 8.15 20.48
CA VAL A 199 19.39 8.50 19.80
C VAL A 199 19.13 9.29 18.52
N GLU A 200 18.17 8.86 17.71
CA GLU A 200 17.79 9.55 16.48
C GLU A 200 17.20 10.93 16.78
N LEU A 201 16.31 11.05 17.78
CA LEU A 201 15.78 12.35 18.20
C LEU A 201 16.90 13.29 18.71
N ALA A 202 17.86 12.77 19.48
CA ALA A 202 19.02 13.55 19.91
C ALA A 202 19.84 14.04 18.72
N GLY A 203 20.07 13.18 17.73
CA GLY A 203 20.73 13.51 16.49
C GLY A 203 20.02 14.64 15.74
N GLU A 204 18.72 14.47 15.45
CA GLU A 204 17.90 15.47 14.74
C GLU A 204 17.93 16.84 15.43
N ILE A 205 17.90 16.88 16.77
CA ILE A 205 17.97 18.14 17.54
C ILE A 205 19.35 18.79 17.42
N LEU A 206 20.44 18.01 17.47
CA LEU A 206 21.81 18.51 17.43
C LEU A 206 22.26 18.94 16.03
N THR A 207 21.70 18.35 14.97
CA THR A 207 22.09 18.62 13.57
C THR A 207 21.27 19.73 12.90
N ARG A 208 20.56 20.53 13.69
CA ARG A 208 19.78 21.69 13.24
C ARG A 208 20.65 22.86 12.79
#